data_AF-A0A401TAS9-F1
#
_entry.id   AF-A0A401TAS9-F1
#
_cell.length_a   1.000
_cell.length_b   1.000
_cell.length_c   1.000
_cell.angle_alpha   90.00
_cell.angle_beta   90.00
_cell.angle_gamma   90.00
#
_symmetry.space_group_name_H-M   'P 1'
#
loop_
_entity.id
_entity.type
_entity.pdbx_description
1 polymer ?
#
loop_
_entity_poly.entity_id
_entity_poly.type
_entity_poly.pdbx_seq_one_letter_code
_entity_poly.pdbx_strand_id
1 'polypeptide(L)'
;MFLSSLFDWSERCSTLAPRSEEELVTNTLTLELSAQLKRAEKMHRERAVECKRLKQGVDYSWLMAQPKLGFQIPPGEQLELQELCSKIKPSQCGPLIL
;
A
#
# COMPACT_ATOMS: atom_id res chain seq x y z
N MET A 1 20.89 11.53 -18.04
CA MET A 1 19.52 11.64 -17.50
C MET A 1 18.86 10.27 -17.65
N PHE A 2 18.92 9.40 -16.63
CA PHE A 2 18.47 7.99 -16.74
C PHE A 2 17.67 7.49 -15.53
N LEU A 3 17.22 8.38 -14.64
CA LEU A 3 16.42 8.01 -13.47
C LEU A 3 15.00 8.59 -13.48
N SER A 4 14.59 9.26 -14.56
CA SER A 4 13.25 9.83 -14.69
C SER A 4 12.17 8.77 -14.95
N SER A 5 12.54 7.51 -15.24
CA SER A 5 11.61 6.41 -15.56
C SER A 5 11.13 5.61 -14.34
N LEU A 6 11.68 5.85 -13.14
CA LEU A 6 11.26 5.15 -11.91
C LEU A 6 10.11 5.86 -11.18
N PHE A 7 9.73 7.04 -11.64
CA PHE A 7 8.54 7.77 -11.19
C PHE A 7 7.68 8.09 -12.40
N ASP A 8 7.22 7.05 -13.09
CA ASP A 8 6.07 7.14 -13.99
C ASP A 8 4.76 7.28 -13.17
N TRP A 9 4.70 8.34 -12.37
CA TRP A 9 3.48 8.82 -11.75
C TRP A 9 2.75 9.76 -12.71
N SER A 10 3.47 10.33 -13.69
CA SER A 10 2.96 11.36 -14.59
C SER A 10 2.16 10.81 -15.76
N GLU A 11 2.49 9.65 -16.35
CA GLU A 11 1.81 9.18 -17.58
C GLU A 11 0.41 8.60 -17.31
N ARG A 12 0.02 8.39 -16.05
CA ARG A 12 -1.35 7.98 -15.70
C ARG A 12 -2.34 9.13 -15.59
N CYS A 13 -1.89 10.38 -15.66
CA CYS A 13 -2.75 11.54 -15.40
C CYS A 13 -3.37 12.15 -16.67
N SER A 14 -2.97 11.74 -17.88
CA SER A 14 -3.35 12.42 -19.12
C SER A 14 -4.39 11.71 -20.00
N THR A 15 -4.89 10.54 -19.60
CA THR A 15 -5.84 9.78 -20.45
C THR A 15 -6.83 8.97 -19.63
N LEU A 16 -7.60 9.63 -18.76
CA LEU A 16 -8.69 8.98 -18.05
C LEU A 16 -9.97 9.65 -18.48
N ALA A 17 -10.85 8.86 -19.11
CA ALA A 17 -12.26 9.20 -19.25
C ALA A 17 -12.79 9.76 -17.91
N PRO A 18 -13.77 10.67 -17.91
CA PRO A 18 -14.31 11.22 -16.68
C PRO A 18 -14.76 10.07 -15.77
N ARG A 19 -13.97 9.80 -14.73
CA ARG A 19 -14.28 8.81 -13.70
C ARG A 19 -15.33 9.38 -12.78
N SER A 20 -16.24 8.52 -12.32
CA SER A 20 -17.21 8.95 -11.32
C SER A 20 -16.50 9.35 -10.03
N GLU A 21 -17.09 10.27 -9.28
CA GLU A 21 -16.56 10.69 -7.98
C GLU A 21 -16.41 9.49 -7.03
N GLU A 22 -17.33 8.53 -7.10
CA GLU A 22 -17.30 7.27 -6.33
C GLU A 22 -16.11 6.38 -6.71
N GLU A 23 -15.78 6.29 -7.99
CA GLU A 23 -14.62 5.53 -8.47
C GLU A 23 -13.31 6.18 -8.01
N LEU A 24 -13.26 7.52 -7.99
CA LEU A 24 -12.10 8.26 -7.47
C LEU A 24 -11.91 8.01 -5.97
N VAL A 25 -12.98 8.08 -5.17
CA VAL A 25 -12.93 7.80 -3.73
C VAL A 25 -12.47 6.36 -3.48
N THR A 26 -13.07 5.39 -4.18
CA THR A 26 -12.76 3.97 -4.05
C THR A 26 -11.31 3.66 -4.40
N ASN A 27 -10.82 4.18 -5.52
CA ASN A 27 -9.44 4.01 -5.93
C ASN A 27 -8.46 4.64 -4.94
N THR A 28 -8.77 5.85 -4.45
CA THR A 28 -7.92 6.55 -3.49
C THR A 28 -7.79 5.77 -2.18
N LEU A 29 -8.91 5.35 -1.61
CA LEU A 29 -8.92 4.61 -0.34
C LEU A 29 -8.26 3.24 -0.47
N THR A 30 -8.50 2.54 -1.58
CA THR A 30 -7.84 1.25 -1.86
C THR A 30 -6.32 1.41 -1.99
N LEU A 31 -5.87 2.46 -2.69
CA LEU A 31 -4.45 2.77 -2.84
C LEU A 31 -3.81 3.13 -1.51
N GLU A 32 -4.44 3.99 -0.71
CA GLU A 32 -3.92 4.38 0.60
C GLU A 32 -3.81 3.19 1.55
N LEU A 33 -4.85 2.35 1.62
CA LEU A 33 -4.80 1.13 2.42
C LEU A 33 -3.63 0.22 2.01
N SER A 34 -3.44 0.02 0.69
CA SER A 34 -2.33 -0.80 0.18
C SER A 34 -0.96 -0.22 0.56
N ALA A 35 -0.84 1.11 0.56
CA ALA A 35 0.39 1.80 0.94
C ALA A 35 0.63 1.70 2.45
N GLN A 36 -0.41 1.86 3.26
CA GLN A 36 -0.35 1.69 4.71
C GLN A 36 0.03 0.25 5.10
N LEU A 37 -0.55 -0.76 4.47
CA LEU A 37 -0.20 -2.17 4.70
C LEU A 37 1.28 -2.44 4.40
N LYS A 38 1.79 -1.95 3.26
CA LYS A 38 3.21 -2.07 2.90
C LYS A 38 4.13 -1.39 3.92
N ARG A 39 3.76 -0.18 4.37
CA ARG A 39 4.53 0.56 5.40
C ARG A 39 4.52 -0.18 6.73
N ALA A 40 3.36 -0.67 7.17
CA ALA A 40 3.22 -1.41 8.41
C ALA A 40 4.02 -2.73 8.39
N GLU A 41 3.95 -3.46 7.28
CA GLU A 41 4.71 -4.70 7.11
C GLU A 41 6.22 -4.43 7.13
N LYS A 42 6.68 -3.37 6.46
CA LYS A 42 8.08 -2.94 6.51
C LYS A 42 8.51 -2.63 7.94
N MET A 43 7.75 -1.82 8.68
CA MET A 43 8.05 -1.51 10.08
C MET A 43 8.08 -2.76 10.97
N HIS A 44 7.14 -3.69 10.76
CA HIS A 44 7.12 -4.94 11.51
C HIS A 44 8.36 -5.80 11.23
N ARG A 45 8.80 -5.87 9.97
CA ARG A 45 10.03 -6.57 9.58
C ARG A 45 11.27 -5.94 10.21
N GLU A 46 11.38 -4.62 10.17
CA GLU A 46 12.50 -3.88 10.79
C GLU A 46 12.58 -4.15 12.30
N ARG A 47 11.44 -4.09 13.00
CA ARG A 47 11.37 -4.46 14.43
C ARG A 47 11.79 -5.89 14.69
N ALA A 48 11.34 -6.84 13.86
CA ALA A 48 11.69 -8.25 14.00
C ALA A 48 13.19 -8.51 13.77
N VAL A 49 13.80 -7.81 12.81
CA VAL A 49 15.25 -7.86 12.55
C VAL A 49 16.01 -7.31 13.74
N GLU A 50 15.64 -6.13 14.25
CA GLU A 50 16.30 -5.51 15.39
C GLU A 50 16.21 -6.39 16.65
N CYS A 51 15.03 -6.95 16.94
CA CYS A 51 14.83 -7.90 18.03
C CYS A 51 15.72 -9.15 17.90
N LYS A 52 15.96 -9.65 16.68
CA LYS A 52 16.87 -10.79 16.45
C LYS A 52 18.32 -10.38 16.63
N ARG A 53 18.72 -9.22 16.10
CA ARG A 53 20.06 -8.66 16.24
C ARG A 53 20.45 -8.49 17.70
N LEU A 54 19.55 -7.96 18.54
CA LEU A 54 19.78 -7.82 19.98
C LEU A 54 19.99 -9.17 20.69
N LYS A 55 19.30 -10.23 20.23
CA LYS A 55 19.40 -11.57 20.83
C LYS A 55 20.63 -12.36 20.36
N GLN A 56 21.02 -12.20 19.09
CA GLN A 56 22.03 -13.05 18.43
C GLN A 56 23.36 -12.33 18.19
N GLY A 57 23.42 -11.01 18.38
CA GLY A 57 24.60 -10.17 18.18
C GLY A 57 24.96 -9.89 16.72
N VAL A 58 24.78 -10.87 15.83
CA VAL A 58 25.07 -10.79 14.39
C VAL A 58 23.85 -11.23 13.58
N ASP A 59 23.52 -10.51 12.52
CA ASP A 59 22.39 -10.84 11.64
C ASP A 59 22.84 -11.53 10.34
N TYR A 60 22.50 -12.81 10.22
CA TYR A 60 22.71 -13.63 9.01
C TYR A 60 21.43 -13.81 8.20
N SER A 61 20.39 -13.00 8.44
CA SER A 61 19.09 -13.14 7.78
C SER A 61 19.16 -13.05 6.25
N TRP A 62 20.15 -12.34 5.70
CA TRP A 62 20.42 -12.26 4.26
C TRP A 62 20.83 -13.60 3.63
N LEU A 63 21.47 -14.50 4.38
CA LEU A 63 21.80 -15.87 3.91
C LEU A 63 20.57 -16.78 3.82
N MET A 64 19.49 -16.42 4.52
CA MET A 64 18.26 -17.21 4.67
C MET A 64 17.02 -16.50 4.13
N ALA A 65 17.20 -15.41 3.38
CA ALA A 65 16.11 -14.55 2.94
C ALA A 65 15.29 -15.24 1.84
N GLN A 66 14.29 -16.02 2.23
CA GLN A 66 13.17 -16.39 1.37
C GLN A 66 12.36 -15.12 1.05
N PRO A 67 11.96 -14.89 -0.21
CA PRO A 67 11.07 -13.79 -0.54
C PRO A 67 9.74 -14.01 0.18
N LYS A 68 9.51 -13.24 1.24
CA LYS A 68 8.24 -13.27 1.97
C LYS A 68 7.21 -12.52 1.14
N LEU A 69 6.22 -13.27 0.63
CA LEU A 69 5.03 -12.70 0.03
C LEU A 69 4.42 -11.73 1.05
N GLY A 70 4.28 -10.47 0.64
CA GLY A 70 3.66 -9.45 1.48
C GLY A 70 2.19 -9.76 1.72
N PHE A 71 1.60 -9.11 2.71
CA PHE A 71 0.18 -9.28 2.98
C PHE A 71 -0.66 -8.89 1.76
N GLN A 72 -1.56 -9.77 1.34
CA GLN A 72 -2.51 -9.55 0.26
C GLN A 72 -3.93 -9.66 0.82
N ILE A 73 -4.75 -8.66 0.53
CA ILE A 73 -6.16 -8.66 0.88
C ILE A 73 -6.84 -9.72 -0.01
N PRO A 74 -7.60 -10.66 0.54
CA PRO A 74 -8.31 -11.64 -0.26
C PRO A 74 -9.37 -10.95 -1.14
N PRO A 75 -9.67 -11.50 -2.32
CA PRO A 75 -10.51 -10.82 -3.32
C PRO A 75 -11.95 -10.57 -2.82
N GLY A 76 -12.47 -11.40 -1.91
CA GLY A 76 -13.77 -11.19 -1.28
C GLY A 76 -13.82 -9.93 -0.42
N GLU A 77 -12.85 -9.78 0.48
CA GLU A 77 -12.73 -8.59 1.33
C GLU A 77 -12.47 -7.33 0.50
N GLN A 78 -11.72 -7.45 -0.60
CA GLN A 78 -11.47 -6.32 -1.50
C GLN A 78 -12.76 -5.81 -2.16
N LEU A 79 -13.66 -6.71 -2.56
CA LEU A 79 -14.95 -6.34 -3.15
C LEU A 79 -15.85 -5.65 -2.12
N GLU A 80 -15.93 -6.21 -0.90
CA GLU A 80 -16.70 -5.60 0.20
C GLU A 80 -16.17 -4.20 0.54
N LEU A 81 -14.84 -4.03 0.59
CA LEU A 81 -14.21 -2.74 0.83
C LEU A 81 -14.57 -1.72 -0.26
N GLN A 82 -14.57 -2.14 -1.54
CA GLN A 82 -14.96 -1.27 -2.65
C GLN A 82 -16.43 -0.83 -2.53
N GLU A 83 -17.33 -1.72 -2.13
CA GLU A 83 -18.74 -1.40 -1.91
C GLU A 83 -18.94 -0.42 -0.74
N LEU A 84 -18.10 -0.50 0.30
CA LEU A 84 -18.12 0.47 1.39
C LEU A 84 -17.56 1.83 0.94
N CYS A 85 -16.48 1.83 0.16
CA CYS A 85 -15.86 3.06 -0.34
C CYS A 85 -16.75 3.84 -1.30
N SER A 86 -17.56 3.17 -2.14
CA SER A 86 -18.47 3.85 -3.06
C SER A 86 -19.56 4.65 -2.36
N LYS A 87 -19.89 4.30 -1.10
CA LYS A 87 -20.89 5.00 -0.27
C LYS A 87 -20.34 6.29 0.37
N ILE A 88 -19.05 6.56 0.24
CA ILE A 88 -18.37 7.68 0.92
C ILE A 88 -18.35 8.90 0.01
N LYS A 89 -18.73 10.06 0.56
CA LYS A 89 -18.69 11.33 -0.18
C LYS A 89 -17.24 11.80 -0.39
N PRO A 90 -16.90 12.41 -1.53
CA PRO A 90 -15.54 12.90 -1.79
C PRO A 90 -15.00 13.85 -0.70
N SER A 91 -15.85 14.73 -0.16
CA SER A 91 -15.47 15.66 0.91
C SER A 91 -15.08 14.97 2.23
N GLN A 92 -15.51 13.72 2.44
CA GLN A 92 -15.22 12.94 3.65
C GLN A 92 -13.97 12.07 3.51
N CYS A 93 -13.42 11.93 2.31
CA CYS A 93 -12.26 11.08 2.05
C CYS A 93 -11.01 11.54 2.83
N GLY A 94 -10.73 12.85 2.85
CA GLY A 94 -9.57 13.40 3.55
C GLY A 94 -9.54 13.10 5.06
N PRO A 95 -10.60 13.45 5.81
CA PRO A 95 -10.69 13.13 7.24
C PRO A 95 -10.66 11.63 7.56
N LEU A 96 -10.99 10.76 6.61
CA LEU A 96 -10.95 9.31 6.82
C LEU A 96 -9.53 8.73 6.76
N ILE A 97 -8.61 9.40 6.05
CA ILE A 97 -7.24 8.93 5.83
C ILE A 97 -6.29 9.37 6.95
N LEU A 98 -6.60 10.49 7.63
CA LEU A 98 -5.79 11.11 8.69
C LEU A 98 -6.00 10.44 10.05
#